data_AF-A0A6A4LAP3-F1
#
_entry.id   AF-A0A6A4LAP3-F1
#
_cell.length_a   1.000
_cell.length_b   1.000
_cell.length_c   1.000
_cell.angle_alpha   90.00
_cell.angle_beta   90.00
_cell.angle_gamma   90.00
#
_symmetry.space_group_name_H-M   'P 1'
#
loop_
_entity.id
_entity.type
_entity.pdbx_description
1 polymer ?
#
loop_
_entity_poly.entity_id
_entity_poly.type
_entity_poly.pdbx_seq_one_letter_code
_entity_poly.pdbx_strand_id
1 'polypeptide(L)'
;METMRLSSSSSSLLSPLLSSIKHNSHSSSSISHSLFSPPQPKSTNFISLKTMYPGNSIPRGNRNLSVVSASKADDGSQIDSPFQGGESFFRSVLASMEAVYLNRNPTAKSILEHVRSVDNDQICYDHLAFRTFGVNGYGIDSMANFFLDFGYTQREELRFPAKKLKALWFSPPSLPVFDGGSGVGGPLPRIFISELLVDEMSQQAQEIIRKYTQISGSGYKHAALSSALGSLTWEKPLYSEFQLLARESEYAAWTLVNGYAVNHVTISTHRLKSHLRDIKSLNQFIEKNGFKLNSEGGITNNFISSLSVSPDGLLLQSSTVADSVSFSFSDGVTESVPCSYIEFAERLILPQFKDLPEKEVKEFHRRDGFEVGNADKIFESTSKGQLTRKAG
;
A
#
# COMPACT_ATOMS: atom_id res chain seq x y z
N MET A 1 10.61 -84.96 10.73
CA MET A 1 10.97 -84.20 11.95
C MET A 1 9.85 -83.18 12.15
N GLU A 2 8.76 -83.59 12.81
CA GLU A 2 8.54 -83.44 14.26
C GLU A 2 8.70 -81.97 14.71
N THR A 3 7.75 -81.28 15.35
CA THR A 3 6.38 -81.55 15.85
C THR A 3 5.87 -80.16 16.32
N MET A 4 4.63 -79.76 16.00
CA MET A 4 3.50 -79.56 16.94
C MET A 4 3.74 -78.51 18.07
N ARG A 5 2.85 -77.56 18.41
CA ARG A 5 1.38 -77.50 18.45
C ARG A 5 0.95 -76.05 18.83
N LEU A 6 -0.07 -75.46 18.17
CA LEU A 6 -1.48 -75.27 18.63
C LEU A 6 -1.65 -74.29 19.82
N SER A 7 -2.63 -73.40 19.92
CA SER A 7 -3.86 -73.14 19.13
C SER A 7 -4.53 -71.86 19.66
N SER A 8 -5.11 -71.02 18.78
CA SER A 8 -6.57 -70.82 18.58
C SER A 8 -7.23 -69.86 19.59
N SER A 9 -7.64 -68.66 19.16
CA SER A 9 -8.96 -68.31 18.57
C SER A 9 -9.93 -67.84 19.67
N SER A 10 -10.80 -66.85 19.51
CA SER A 10 -11.72 -66.65 18.39
C SER A 10 -12.54 -65.35 18.60
N SER A 11 -12.87 -64.69 17.48
CA SER A 11 -14.18 -64.12 17.08
C SER A 11 -14.98 -63.22 18.05
N SER A 12 -15.76 -62.21 17.67
CA SER A 12 -16.06 -61.49 16.42
C SER A 12 -17.31 -60.63 16.71
N LEU A 13 -17.45 -59.52 15.98
CA LEU A 13 -18.72 -58.90 15.52
C LEU A 13 -19.53 -57.93 16.43
N LEU A 14 -20.04 -56.92 15.71
CA LEU A 14 -21.27 -56.11 15.87
C LEU A 14 -21.19 -54.72 16.53
N SER A 15 -21.25 -53.69 15.67
CA SER A 15 -22.05 -52.46 15.86
C SER A 15 -23.56 -52.84 15.90
N PRO A 16 -24.57 -52.02 16.33
CA PRO A 16 -24.75 -50.60 15.94
C PRO A 16 -25.61 -49.69 16.89
N LEU A 17 -25.91 -48.47 16.41
CA LEU A 17 -27.07 -47.56 16.69
C LEU A 17 -27.14 -46.66 17.96
N LEU A 18 -27.36 -45.37 17.65
CA LEU A 18 -28.24 -44.32 18.24
C LEU A 18 -28.20 -43.98 19.74
N SER A 19 -28.09 -42.67 20.03
CA SER A 19 -29.25 -41.89 20.50
C SER A 19 -29.01 -40.37 20.45
N SER A 20 -30.02 -39.69 19.91
CA SER A 20 -30.22 -38.23 20.00
C SER A 20 -30.80 -37.87 21.36
N ILE A 21 -30.41 -36.71 21.92
CA ILE A 21 -31.27 -35.96 22.85
C ILE A 21 -31.27 -34.47 22.43
N LYS A 22 -32.45 -34.03 21.99
CA LYS A 22 -32.91 -32.63 21.92
C LYS A 22 -33.50 -32.24 23.29
N HIS A 23 -33.37 -30.98 23.70
CA HIS A 23 -34.49 -30.05 24.00
C HIS A 23 -33.98 -28.75 24.65
N ASN A 24 -34.30 -27.61 24.02
CA ASN A 24 -35.25 -26.55 24.44
C ASN A 24 -34.77 -25.72 25.64
N SER A 25 -34.48 -24.41 25.51
CA SER A 25 -35.29 -23.24 25.10
C SER A 25 -36.10 -22.62 26.25
N HIS A 26 -36.10 -21.27 26.23
CA HIS A 26 -36.82 -20.28 27.04
C HIS A 26 -36.12 -19.83 28.34
N SER A 27 -36.14 -18.56 28.76
CA SER A 27 -36.53 -17.29 28.14
C SER A 27 -36.19 -16.15 29.12
N SER A 28 -35.87 -14.97 28.58
CA SER A 28 -36.15 -13.62 29.09
C SER A 28 -36.11 -13.29 30.59
N SER A 29 -35.32 -12.27 30.95
CA SER A 29 -35.85 -11.12 31.67
C SER A 29 -35.00 -9.85 31.44
N SER A 30 -35.76 -8.78 31.22
CA SER A 30 -35.44 -7.37 31.00
C SER A 30 -34.74 -6.67 32.18
N ILE A 31 -33.79 -5.77 31.89
CA ILE A 31 -33.46 -4.63 32.76
C ILE A 31 -33.42 -3.35 31.93
N SER A 32 -34.02 -2.34 32.54
CA SER A 32 -34.50 -1.05 32.06
C SER A 32 -33.45 0.01 31.71
N HIS A 33 -33.87 0.88 30.80
CA HIS A 33 -33.29 2.17 30.43
C HIS A 33 -32.88 3.07 31.61
N SER A 34 -31.73 3.72 31.49
CA SER A 34 -31.48 5.03 32.06
C SER A 34 -30.82 5.94 31.01
N LEU A 35 -31.52 7.05 30.74
CA LEU A 35 -31.15 8.12 29.83
C LEU A 35 -30.07 8.98 30.50
N PHE A 36 -28.92 9.16 29.84
CA PHE A 36 -27.96 10.20 30.17
C PHE A 36 -28.05 11.31 29.12
N SER A 37 -28.65 12.43 29.52
CA SER A 37 -28.67 13.69 28.76
C SER A 37 -27.37 14.47 29.00
N PRO A 38 -26.80 15.12 27.97
CA PRO A 38 -25.67 16.04 28.14
C PRO A 38 -26.17 17.43 28.64
N PRO A 39 -25.38 18.16 29.44
CA PRO A 39 -25.76 19.51 29.87
C PRO A 39 -25.56 20.53 28.74
N GLN A 40 -26.60 21.32 28.46
CA GLN A 40 -26.56 22.50 27.59
C GLN A 40 -25.89 23.72 28.27
N PRO A 41 -25.31 24.64 27.49
CA PRO A 41 -24.57 25.79 27.99
C PRO A 41 -25.49 26.93 28.47
N LYS A 42 -25.07 27.62 29.54
CA LYS A 42 -25.74 28.81 30.07
C LYS A 42 -25.45 30.03 29.20
N SER A 43 -26.51 30.78 28.89
CA SER A 43 -26.47 32.07 28.21
C SER A 43 -25.95 33.19 29.13
N THR A 44 -25.12 34.07 28.58
CA THR A 44 -24.97 35.45 29.06
C THR A 44 -25.04 36.39 27.85
N ASN A 45 -25.89 37.42 27.97
CA ASN A 45 -26.15 38.45 26.97
C ASN A 45 -25.30 39.72 27.21
N PHE A 46 -25.17 40.50 26.12
CA PHE A 46 -24.70 41.90 25.98
C PHE A 46 -23.17 42.08 26.01
N ILE A 47 -22.53 42.80 25.07
CA ILE A 47 -22.82 44.15 24.57
C ILE A 47 -22.43 44.29 23.08
N SER A 48 -23.26 45.03 22.35
CA SER A 48 -23.04 45.52 20.99
C SER A 48 -22.12 46.75 21.00
N LEU A 49 -21.05 46.74 20.20
CA LEU A 49 -20.28 47.94 19.87
C LEU A 49 -20.24 48.12 18.35
N LYS A 50 -21.02 49.08 17.89
CA LYS A 50 -20.89 49.74 16.59
C LYS A 50 -19.55 50.49 16.57
N THR A 51 -18.76 50.33 15.53
CA THR A 51 -17.86 51.39 15.10
C THR A 51 -17.74 51.43 13.58
N MET A 52 -17.85 52.65 13.06
CA MET A 52 -17.98 53.02 11.66
C MET A 52 -16.66 52.88 10.88
N TYR A 53 -16.80 52.68 9.57
CA TYR A 53 -15.76 52.90 8.56
C TYR A 53 -15.19 54.33 8.63
N PRO A 54 -13.95 54.49 8.13
CA PRO A 54 -13.77 55.39 7.01
C PRO A 54 -13.12 54.66 5.83
N GLY A 55 -13.70 54.90 4.65
CA GLY A 55 -13.16 54.43 3.38
C GLY A 55 -11.87 55.16 3.01
N ASN A 56 -11.01 54.45 2.30
CA ASN A 56 -10.10 55.02 1.32
C ASN A 56 -9.89 53.99 0.21
N SER A 57 -9.78 54.50 -1.00
CA SER A 57 -9.97 53.80 -2.26
C SER A 57 -8.65 53.67 -3.04
N ILE A 58 -8.62 52.70 -3.97
CA ILE A 58 -7.77 52.56 -5.19
C ILE A 58 -6.33 51.97 -4.99
N PRO A 59 -5.69 51.22 -5.95
CA PRO A 59 -6.14 50.63 -7.23
C PRO A 59 -5.88 49.11 -7.40
N ARG A 60 -6.54 48.54 -8.44
CA ARG A 60 -6.14 47.30 -9.13
C ARG A 60 -4.74 47.44 -9.75
N GLY A 61 -3.83 46.52 -9.41
CA GLY A 61 -2.55 46.35 -10.10
C GLY A 61 -2.38 44.91 -10.58
N ASN A 62 -2.22 44.74 -11.90
CA ASN A 62 -1.84 43.49 -12.56
C ASN A 62 -0.56 42.93 -11.92
N ARG A 63 -0.61 41.71 -11.37
CA ARG A 63 0.60 40.96 -11.02
C ARG A 63 1.02 40.09 -12.19
N ASN A 64 1.96 40.60 -12.99
CA ASN A 64 2.77 39.79 -13.89
C ASN A 64 3.68 38.90 -13.03
N LEU A 65 3.56 37.58 -13.16
CA LEU A 65 4.49 36.62 -12.57
C LEU A 65 5.72 36.54 -13.47
N SER A 66 6.82 37.16 -13.04
CA SER A 66 8.14 36.98 -13.66
C SER A 66 8.76 35.67 -13.17
N VAL A 67 9.04 34.76 -14.11
CA VAL A 67 9.86 33.56 -13.88
C VAL A 67 11.32 34.00 -13.70
N VAL A 68 11.88 33.80 -12.51
CA VAL A 68 13.31 34.00 -12.27
C VAL A 68 13.99 32.64 -12.44
N SER A 69 14.80 32.55 -13.49
CA SER A 69 15.74 31.44 -13.72
C SER A 69 16.92 31.60 -12.77
N ALA A 70 17.16 30.61 -11.90
CA ALA A 70 18.31 30.59 -11.02
C ALA A 70 19.49 29.89 -11.70
N SER A 71 20.49 30.67 -12.10
CA SER A 71 21.81 30.20 -12.50
C SER A 71 22.59 29.69 -11.28
N LYS A 72 23.14 28.47 -11.38
CA LYS A 72 24.01 27.85 -10.37
C LYS A 72 25.32 28.64 -10.23
N ALA A 73 25.69 28.94 -8.99
CA ALA A 73 27.07 29.22 -8.60
C ALA A 73 27.53 28.09 -7.66
N ASP A 74 28.75 27.62 -7.93
CA ASP A 74 29.47 26.57 -7.24
C ASP A 74 30.16 27.20 -6.02
N ASP A 75 29.62 26.98 -4.81
CA ASP A 75 30.37 27.16 -3.57
C ASP A 75 29.80 26.26 -2.47
N GLY A 76 30.70 25.65 -1.71
CA GLY A 76 30.46 24.52 -0.79
C GLY A 76 29.81 24.90 0.55
N SER A 77 28.70 25.62 0.54
CA SER A 77 27.86 25.80 1.72
C SER A 77 26.82 24.69 1.81
N GLN A 78 26.70 24.04 2.97
CA GLN A 78 25.56 23.19 3.31
C GLN A 78 24.27 23.96 2.98
N ILE A 79 23.60 23.57 1.90
CA ILE A 79 22.26 24.04 1.61
C ILE A 79 21.39 23.41 2.69
N ASP A 80 21.02 24.20 3.70
CA ASP A 80 19.97 23.82 4.64
C ASP A 80 18.77 23.41 3.81
N SER A 81 18.53 22.09 3.74
CA SER A 81 17.38 21.58 3.02
C SER A 81 16.15 22.14 3.73
N PRO A 82 15.16 22.73 3.03
CA PRO A 82 13.92 23.21 3.65
C PRO A 82 13.19 22.09 4.43
N PHE A 83 13.60 20.84 4.22
CA PHE A 83 13.16 19.63 4.89
C PHE A 83 13.66 19.47 6.34
N GLN A 84 14.73 20.13 6.77
CA GLN A 84 15.45 19.78 8.02
C GLN A 84 14.62 20.00 9.30
N GLY A 85 13.69 20.97 9.30
CA GLY A 85 12.75 21.17 10.41
C GLY A 85 11.50 20.26 10.35
N GLY A 86 11.15 19.75 9.16
CA GLY A 86 9.96 18.94 8.91
C GLY A 86 10.21 17.43 8.83
N GLU A 87 11.47 17.00 8.78
CA GLU A 87 11.86 15.60 8.59
C GLU A 87 11.23 14.66 9.62
N SER A 88 11.34 15.00 10.91
CA SER A 88 10.80 14.17 11.98
C SER A 88 9.29 13.98 11.84
N PHE A 89 8.56 15.06 11.52
CA PHE A 89 7.13 14.99 11.26
C PHE A 89 6.82 14.12 10.04
N PHE A 90 7.52 14.32 8.93
CA PHE A 90 7.35 13.51 7.72
C PHE A 90 7.56 12.02 8.00
N ARG A 91 8.64 11.66 8.69
CA ARG A 91 8.91 10.28 9.10
C ARG A 91 7.86 9.71 10.04
N SER A 92 7.31 10.52 10.96
CA SER A 92 6.18 10.09 11.80
C SER A 92 4.92 9.82 10.99
N VAL A 93 4.64 10.59 9.93
CA VAL A 93 3.53 10.30 9.02
C VAL A 93 3.77 9.01 8.25
N LEU A 94 4.97 8.80 7.70
CA LEU A 94 5.34 7.55 7.02
C LEU A 94 5.24 6.34 7.96
N ALA A 95 5.73 6.47 9.20
CA ALA A 95 5.61 5.41 10.21
C ALA A 95 4.15 5.10 10.55
N SER A 96 3.27 6.11 10.53
CA SER A 96 1.84 5.91 10.75
C SER A 96 1.19 5.16 9.58
N MET A 97 1.53 5.53 8.34
CA MET A 97 1.11 4.80 7.13
C MET A 97 1.60 3.35 7.13
N GLU A 98 2.86 3.13 7.50
CA GLU A 98 3.45 1.79 7.63
C GLU A 98 2.73 0.98 8.72
N ALA A 99 2.46 1.57 9.89
CA ALA A 99 1.77 0.89 10.98
C ALA A 99 0.37 0.43 10.57
N VAL A 100 -0.40 1.28 9.88
CA VAL A 100 -1.70 0.91 9.30
C VAL A 100 -1.55 -0.26 8.31
N TYR A 101 -0.56 -0.19 7.43
CA TYR A 101 -0.27 -1.25 6.47
C TYR A 101 0.07 -2.58 7.19
N LEU A 102 1.01 -2.59 8.13
CA LEU A 102 1.43 -3.82 8.81
C LEU A 102 0.33 -4.42 9.68
N ASN A 103 -0.55 -3.59 10.27
CA ASN A 103 -1.68 -4.07 11.06
C ASN A 103 -2.75 -4.77 10.20
N ARG A 104 -2.87 -4.40 8.93
CA ARG A 104 -3.87 -4.96 8.01
C ARG A 104 -3.33 -6.10 7.13
N ASN A 105 -2.01 -6.31 7.14
CA ASN A 105 -1.33 -7.23 6.23
C ASN A 105 -0.36 -8.14 7.01
N PRO A 106 -0.88 -9.19 7.68
CA PRO A 106 -0.06 -10.09 8.48
C PRO A 106 1.06 -10.77 7.68
N THR A 107 0.85 -11.07 6.39
CA THR A 107 1.90 -11.67 5.54
C THR A 107 3.10 -10.72 5.41
N ALA A 108 2.84 -9.45 5.11
CA ALA A 108 3.90 -8.44 4.98
C ALA A 108 4.67 -8.26 6.29
N LYS A 109 3.93 -8.20 7.41
CA LYS A 109 4.52 -8.08 8.75
C LYS A 109 5.43 -9.26 9.08
N SER A 110 4.95 -10.50 8.90
CA SER A 110 5.75 -11.70 9.17
C SER A 110 6.98 -11.78 8.26
N ILE A 111 6.85 -11.42 6.98
CA ILE A 111 8.00 -11.40 6.06
C ILE A 111 9.07 -10.42 6.52
N LEU A 112 8.69 -9.21 6.92
CA LEU A 112 9.64 -8.23 7.46
C LEU A 112 10.32 -8.76 8.74
N GLU A 113 9.59 -9.40 9.64
CA GLU A 113 10.15 -10.04 10.84
C GLU A 113 11.15 -11.16 10.49
N HIS A 114 10.80 -12.03 9.53
CA HIS A 114 11.70 -13.10 9.06
C HIS A 114 12.97 -12.55 8.41
N VAL A 115 12.86 -11.56 7.53
CA VAL A 115 14.02 -10.93 6.90
C VAL A 115 14.89 -10.21 7.94
N ARG A 116 14.29 -9.50 8.90
CA ARG A 116 15.02 -8.85 10.01
C ARG A 116 15.83 -9.85 10.83
N SER A 117 15.29 -11.05 11.07
CA SER A 117 15.97 -12.09 11.85
C SER A 117 17.26 -12.63 11.20
N VAL A 118 17.39 -12.47 9.87
CA VAL A 118 18.55 -12.90 9.09
C VAL A 118 19.50 -11.74 8.80
N ASP A 119 18.98 -10.52 8.66
CA ASP A 119 19.73 -9.35 8.17
C ASP A 119 20.12 -8.34 9.26
N ASN A 120 19.95 -8.67 10.54
CA ASN A 120 20.26 -7.82 11.69
C ASN A 120 19.60 -6.43 11.62
N ASP A 121 18.32 -6.38 11.25
CA ASP A 121 17.45 -5.18 11.23
C ASP A 121 17.91 -4.02 10.32
N GLN A 122 18.49 -4.33 9.15
CA GLN A 122 18.93 -3.32 8.16
C GLN A 122 18.03 -3.24 6.91
N ILE A 123 16.72 -3.47 7.05
CA ILE A 123 15.78 -3.43 5.92
C ILE A 123 15.61 -1.99 5.45
N CYS A 124 15.88 -1.74 4.17
CA CYS A 124 15.56 -0.47 3.51
C CYS A 124 14.36 -0.65 2.59
N TYR A 125 13.48 0.35 2.55
CA TYR A 125 12.41 0.38 1.56
C TYR A 125 12.87 1.01 0.25
N ASP A 126 12.65 0.28 -0.86
CA ASP A 126 12.89 0.79 -2.21
C ASP A 126 11.86 1.84 -2.60
N HIS A 127 10.58 1.50 -2.39
CA HIS A 127 9.45 2.37 -2.66
C HIS A 127 8.21 2.04 -1.81
N LEU A 128 7.28 3.00 -1.78
CA LEU A 128 5.90 2.83 -1.33
C LEU A 128 4.97 3.11 -2.51
N ALA A 129 3.87 2.36 -2.61
CA ALA A 129 2.90 2.55 -3.68
C ALA A 129 1.49 2.89 -3.20
N PHE A 130 0.79 3.72 -3.98
CA PHE A 130 -0.58 4.15 -3.72
C PHE A 130 -1.44 4.03 -4.98
N ARG A 131 -2.74 3.77 -4.75
CA ARG A 131 -3.77 3.73 -5.79
C ARG A 131 -4.80 4.82 -5.54
N THR A 132 -5.32 5.42 -6.61
CA THR A 132 -6.20 6.59 -6.53
C THR A 132 -7.24 6.58 -7.67
N PHE A 133 -8.26 7.44 -7.58
CA PHE A 133 -9.24 7.63 -8.66
C PHE A 133 -8.96 8.94 -9.40
N GLY A 134 -8.66 8.87 -10.70
CA GLY A 134 -8.42 10.03 -11.55
C GLY A 134 -9.70 10.80 -11.88
N VAL A 135 -10.36 11.36 -10.87
CA VAL A 135 -11.61 12.13 -11.00
C VAL A 135 -11.74 13.14 -9.87
N ASN A 136 -12.26 14.34 -10.17
CA ASN A 136 -12.63 15.35 -9.17
C ASN A 136 -11.54 15.68 -8.12
N GLY A 137 -10.27 15.62 -8.50
CA GLY A 137 -9.14 15.89 -7.60
C GLY A 137 -8.72 14.71 -6.71
N TYR A 138 -9.33 13.54 -6.82
CA TYR A 138 -8.98 12.32 -6.06
C TYR A 138 -7.83 11.52 -6.66
N GLY A 139 -7.20 12.01 -7.74
CA GLY A 139 -6.15 11.33 -8.50
C GLY A 139 -4.76 11.44 -7.86
N ILE A 140 -3.72 11.29 -8.66
CA ILE A 140 -2.31 11.31 -8.23
C ILE A 140 -1.99 12.53 -7.37
N ASP A 141 -2.43 13.72 -7.80
CA ASP A 141 -2.14 14.99 -7.12
C ASP A 141 -2.63 15.03 -5.67
N SER A 142 -3.73 14.34 -5.35
CA SER A 142 -4.27 14.28 -3.98
C SER A 142 -3.26 13.73 -2.96
N MET A 143 -2.47 12.74 -3.39
CA MET A 143 -1.45 12.11 -2.57
C MET A 143 -0.07 12.72 -2.83
N ALA A 144 0.25 13.06 -4.08
CA ALA A 144 1.56 13.58 -4.48
C ALA A 144 1.92 14.89 -3.77
N ASN A 145 0.94 15.79 -3.57
CA ASN A 145 1.18 17.10 -2.95
C ASN A 145 1.87 16.99 -1.57
N PHE A 146 1.48 16.01 -0.76
CA PHE A 146 2.15 15.75 0.52
C PHE A 146 3.64 15.48 0.33
N PHE A 147 4.01 14.59 -0.58
CA PHE A 147 5.43 14.27 -0.82
C PHE A 147 6.20 15.45 -1.43
N LEU A 148 5.57 16.20 -2.33
CA LEU A 148 6.16 17.38 -2.96
C LEU A 148 6.47 18.47 -1.93
N ASP A 149 5.58 18.70 -0.96
CA ASP A 149 5.82 19.63 0.17
C ASP A 149 7.06 19.24 1.00
N PHE A 150 7.42 17.95 0.96
CA PHE A 150 8.57 17.37 1.64
C PHE A 150 9.77 17.11 0.70
N GLY A 151 9.84 17.83 -0.43
CA GLY A 151 11.03 17.88 -1.28
C GLY A 151 11.19 16.70 -2.23
N TYR A 152 10.18 15.83 -2.36
CA TYR A 152 10.17 14.84 -3.43
C TYR A 152 10.08 15.52 -4.79
N THR A 153 10.66 14.90 -5.81
CA THR A 153 10.60 15.40 -7.19
C THR A 153 9.83 14.43 -8.06
N GLN A 154 8.82 14.92 -8.78
CA GLN A 154 8.10 14.14 -9.78
C GLN A 154 9.04 13.68 -10.90
N ARG A 155 8.83 12.46 -11.37
CA ARG A 155 9.61 11.80 -12.43
C ARG A 155 8.67 11.30 -13.54
N GLU A 156 9.09 10.29 -14.27
CA GLU A 156 8.42 9.82 -15.48
C GLU A 156 6.97 9.36 -15.24
N GLU A 157 6.14 9.53 -16.25
CA GLU A 157 4.79 8.98 -16.33
C GLU A 157 4.83 7.57 -16.95
N LEU A 158 4.04 6.65 -16.39
CA LEU A 158 3.81 5.31 -16.91
C LEU A 158 2.33 5.18 -17.29
N ARG A 159 2.03 4.46 -18.37
CA ARG A 159 0.65 4.21 -18.83
C ARG A 159 0.39 2.73 -18.98
N PHE A 160 -0.82 2.31 -18.59
CA PHE A 160 -1.30 0.93 -18.66
C PHE A 160 -2.67 0.92 -19.36
N PRO A 161 -2.71 1.03 -20.70
CA PRO A 161 -3.95 1.22 -21.45
C PRO A 161 -4.97 0.09 -21.21
N ALA A 162 -4.51 -1.16 -21.15
CA ALA A 162 -5.39 -2.31 -20.91
C ALA A 162 -6.09 -2.25 -19.55
N LYS A 163 -5.41 -1.71 -18.52
CA LYS A 163 -5.96 -1.54 -17.17
C LYS A 163 -6.61 -0.17 -16.95
N LYS A 164 -6.58 0.72 -17.96
CA LYS A 164 -7.03 2.12 -17.90
C LYS A 164 -6.36 2.89 -16.76
N LEU A 165 -5.06 2.71 -16.58
CA LEU A 165 -4.28 3.38 -15.53
C LEU A 165 -3.21 4.29 -16.11
N LYS A 166 -2.87 5.33 -15.37
CA LYS A 166 -1.56 5.97 -15.46
C LYS A 166 -0.91 6.05 -14.07
N ALA A 167 0.39 6.23 -14.03
CA ALA A 167 1.13 6.41 -12.80
C ALA A 167 2.23 7.45 -12.97
N LEU A 168 2.59 8.10 -11.86
CA LEU A 168 3.79 8.91 -11.71
C LEU A 168 4.59 8.35 -10.55
N TRP A 169 5.90 8.47 -10.63
CA TRP A 169 6.75 8.20 -9.47
C TRP A 169 7.53 9.44 -9.05
N PHE A 170 7.96 9.44 -7.80
CA PHE A 170 8.58 10.57 -7.15
C PHE A 170 9.87 10.11 -6.47
N SER A 171 10.99 10.73 -6.83
CA SER A 171 12.27 10.44 -6.18
C SER A 171 12.39 11.24 -4.87
N PRO A 172 12.96 10.64 -3.81
CA PRO A 172 13.13 11.32 -2.53
C PRO A 172 14.14 12.47 -2.60
N PRO A 173 14.05 13.46 -1.69
CA PRO A 173 15.11 14.46 -1.53
C PRO A 173 16.43 13.80 -1.10
N SER A 174 17.55 14.45 -1.44
CA SER A 174 18.86 14.03 -0.91
C SER A 174 18.98 14.46 0.55
N LEU A 175 19.00 13.50 1.46
CA LEU A 175 19.17 13.74 2.89
C LEU A 175 20.43 13.05 3.41
N PRO A 176 21.08 13.61 4.44
CA PRO A 176 22.08 12.88 5.19
C PRO A 176 21.42 11.63 5.77
N VAL A 177 21.80 10.45 5.28
CA VAL A 177 21.38 9.19 5.89
C VAL A 177 22.28 8.99 7.09
N PHE A 178 21.72 9.10 8.30
CA PHE A 178 22.43 8.67 9.50
C PHE A 178 22.50 7.14 9.47
N ASP A 179 23.70 6.59 9.66
CA ASP A 179 23.92 5.15 9.70
C ASP A 179 23.04 4.52 10.79
N GLY A 180 22.27 3.49 10.43
CA GLY A 180 21.54 2.64 11.38
C GLY A 180 20.00 2.68 11.31
N GLY A 181 19.38 3.46 10.43
CA GLY A 181 17.92 3.47 10.25
C GLY A 181 17.38 2.29 9.43
N SER A 182 16.22 1.75 9.81
CA SER A 182 15.50 0.64 9.15
C SER A 182 14.08 1.08 8.76
N GLY A 183 13.52 0.48 7.71
CA GLY A 183 12.20 0.83 7.16
C GLY A 183 12.10 2.31 6.80
N VAL A 184 11.06 2.99 7.31
CA VAL A 184 10.85 4.45 7.13
C VAL A 184 11.85 5.33 7.90
N GLY A 185 12.60 4.75 8.85
CA GLY A 185 13.69 5.42 9.56
C GLY A 185 15.01 5.40 8.78
N GLY A 186 15.11 4.61 7.71
CA GLY A 186 16.28 4.52 6.85
C GLY A 186 16.31 5.56 5.72
N PRO A 187 17.03 5.26 4.62
CA PRO A 187 16.93 6.01 3.37
C PRO A 187 15.46 6.16 2.94
N LEU A 188 15.07 7.36 2.53
CA LEU A 188 13.70 7.61 2.12
C LEU A 188 13.33 6.79 0.87
N PRO A 189 12.16 6.12 0.86
CA PRO A 189 11.71 5.34 -0.28
C PRO A 189 11.29 6.26 -1.43
N ARG A 190 11.36 5.76 -2.67
CA ARG A 190 10.64 6.35 -3.80
C ARG A 190 9.12 6.22 -3.57
N ILE A 191 8.33 7.05 -4.22
CA ILE A 191 6.87 6.95 -4.13
C ILE A 191 6.29 6.67 -5.51
N PHE A 192 5.46 5.66 -5.63
CA PHE A 192 4.74 5.32 -6.86
C PHE A 192 3.24 5.57 -6.66
N ILE A 193 2.65 6.47 -7.45
CA ILE A 193 1.23 6.82 -7.32
C ILE A 193 0.56 6.56 -8.65
N SER A 194 -0.44 5.70 -8.63
CA SER A 194 -1.27 5.39 -9.80
C SER A 194 -2.66 5.98 -9.66
N GLU A 195 -3.31 6.28 -10.79
CA GLU A 195 -4.73 6.59 -10.83
C GLU A 195 -5.45 5.81 -11.93
N LEU A 196 -6.69 5.41 -11.62
CA LEU A 196 -7.64 4.92 -12.60
C LEU A 196 -8.15 6.09 -13.46
N LEU A 197 -8.10 5.93 -14.78
CA LEU A 197 -8.68 6.85 -15.74
C LEU A 197 -10.21 6.64 -15.77
N VAL A 198 -10.91 7.25 -14.81
CA VAL A 198 -12.34 7.03 -14.56
C VAL A 198 -13.18 7.31 -15.80
N ASP A 199 -12.83 8.33 -16.59
CA ASP A 199 -13.57 8.70 -17.81
C ASP A 199 -13.52 7.62 -18.91
N GLU A 200 -12.58 6.66 -18.84
CA GLU A 200 -12.49 5.53 -19.75
C GLU A 200 -13.30 4.30 -19.30
N MET A 201 -13.92 4.36 -18.11
CA MET A 201 -14.75 3.29 -17.55
C MET A 201 -16.18 3.32 -18.10
N SER A 202 -16.93 2.23 -17.92
CA SER A 202 -18.37 2.21 -18.24
C SER A 202 -19.12 3.29 -17.46
N GLN A 203 -20.24 3.77 -18.02
CA GLN A 203 -21.05 4.80 -17.37
C GLN A 203 -21.48 4.38 -15.95
N GLN A 204 -21.84 3.11 -15.74
CA GLN A 204 -22.22 2.58 -14.43
C GLN A 204 -21.06 2.66 -13.42
N ALA A 205 -19.85 2.28 -13.83
CA ALA A 205 -18.67 2.39 -12.96
C ALA A 205 -18.33 3.85 -12.66
N GLN A 206 -18.44 4.75 -13.64
CA GLN A 206 -18.25 6.18 -13.45
C GLN A 206 -19.24 6.77 -12.44
N GLU A 207 -20.52 6.42 -12.56
CA GLU A 207 -21.57 6.87 -11.64
C GLU A 207 -21.29 6.44 -10.19
N ILE A 208 -20.87 5.19 -9.98
CA ILE A 208 -20.49 4.67 -8.66
C ILE A 208 -19.28 5.43 -8.11
N ILE A 209 -18.19 5.55 -8.87
CA ILE A 209 -16.97 6.22 -8.38
C ILE A 209 -17.25 7.71 -8.10
N ARG A 210 -18.03 8.38 -8.96
CA ARG A 210 -18.43 9.78 -8.75
C ARG A 210 -19.32 9.95 -7.53
N LYS A 211 -20.25 9.03 -7.25
CA LYS A 211 -21.07 9.03 -6.02
C LYS A 211 -20.19 9.11 -4.77
N TYR A 212 -19.22 8.20 -4.62
CA TYR A 212 -18.37 8.16 -3.42
C TYR A 212 -17.41 9.36 -3.32
N THR A 213 -16.79 9.76 -4.44
CA THR A 213 -15.89 10.93 -4.46
C THR A 213 -16.63 12.25 -4.22
N GLN A 214 -17.89 12.36 -4.65
CA GLN A 214 -18.74 13.52 -4.34
C GLN A 214 -19.16 13.58 -2.88
N ILE A 215 -19.59 12.45 -2.29
CA ILE A 215 -19.94 12.36 -0.85
C ILE A 215 -18.74 12.73 0.02
N SER A 216 -17.54 12.31 -0.39
CA SER A 216 -16.29 12.66 0.29
C SER A 216 -15.98 14.17 0.28
N GLY A 217 -16.60 14.95 -0.61
CA GLY A 217 -16.43 16.39 -0.69
C GLY A 217 -14.98 16.77 -0.97
N SER A 218 -14.35 17.50 -0.04
CA SER A 218 -12.92 17.88 -0.12
C SER A 218 -11.96 16.88 0.52
N GLY A 219 -12.40 15.63 0.76
CA GLY A 219 -11.58 14.59 1.39
C GLY A 219 -10.24 14.33 0.69
N TYR A 220 -10.17 14.52 -0.64
CA TYR A 220 -8.93 14.42 -1.42
C TYR A 220 -7.80 15.33 -0.92
N LYS A 221 -8.11 16.47 -0.27
CA LYS A 221 -7.09 17.37 0.31
C LYS A 221 -6.36 16.77 1.51
N HIS A 222 -6.88 15.66 2.04
CA HIS A 222 -6.39 14.99 3.24
C HIS A 222 -5.98 13.54 2.98
N ALA A 223 -5.63 13.19 1.73
CA ALA A 223 -5.28 11.83 1.33
C ALA A 223 -4.16 11.21 2.19
N ALA A 224 -3.06 11.93 2.44
CA ALA A 224 -1.97 11.47 3.29
C ALA A 224 -2.40 11.24 4.74
N LEU A 225 -3.23 12.12 5.30
CA LEU A 225 -3.82 11.95 6.64
C LEU A 225 -4.74 10.72 6.69
N SER A 226 -5.58 10.54 5.67
CA SER A 226 -6.46 9.38 5.52
C SER A 226 -5.66 8.07 5.50
N SER A 227 -4.53 8.05 4.79
CA SER A 227 -3.61 6.91 4.73
C SER A 227 -2.99 6.62 6.09
N ALA A 228 -2.45 7.65 6.78
CA ALA A 228 -1.84 7.52 8.09
C ALA A 228 -2.82 7.09 9.20
N LEU A 229 -4.10 7.43 9.06
CA LEU A 229 -5.17 7.02 9.97
C LEU A 229 -5.85 5.70 9.58
N GLY A 230 -5.55 5.16 8.39
CA GLY A 230 -6.19 3.94 7.87
C GLY A 230 -7.69 4.08 7.64
N SER A 231 -8.14 5.27 7.23
CA SER A 231 -9.56 5.60 7.02
C SER A 231 -9.88 5.81 5.55
N LEU A 232 -11.14 5.57 5.17
CA LEU A 232 -11.69 6.03 3.89
C LEU A 232 -12.11 7.51 4.02
N THR A 233 -11.94 8.29 2.97
CA THR A 233 -12.45 9.67 2.93
C THR A 233 -13.92 9.73 2.55
N TRP A 234 -14.49 8.61 2.08
CA TRP A 234 -15.91 8.41 1.79
C TRP A 234 -16.53 7.41 2.75
N GLU A 235 -17.87 7.34 2.76
CA GLU A 235 -18.60 6.32 3.50
C GLU A 235 -18.32 4.90 2.98
N LYS A 236 -18.60 3.90 3.82
CA LYS A 236 -18.46 2.50 3.42
C LYS A 236 -19.34 2.20 2.21
N PRO A 237 -18.81 1.52 1.19
CA PRO A 237 -19.59 1.24 0.00
C PRO A 237 -20.66 0.18 0.23
N LEU A 238 -21.62 0.10 -0.71
CA LEU A 238 -22.52 -1.03 -0.87
C LEU A 238 -21.78 -2.23 -1.46
N TYR A 239 -22.14 -3.44 -1.04
CA TYR A 239 -21.50 -4.65 -1.57
C TYR A 239 -21.80 -4.84 -3.07
N SER A 240 -23.01 -4.53 -3.50
CA SER A 240 -23.42 -4.61 -4.91
C SER A 240 -22.60 -3.69 -5.82
N GLU A 241 -22.27 -2.48 -5.36
CA GLU A 241 -21.45 -1.51 -6.10
C GLU A 241 -19.98 -1.95 -6.14
N PHE A 242 -19.45 -2.51 -5.04
CA PHE A 242 -18.13 -3.14 -5.03
C PHE A 242 -18.05 -4.29 -6.04
N GLN A 243 -19.04 -5.18 -6.07
CA GLN A 243 -19.09 -6.29 -7.02
C GLN A 243 -19.20 -5.83 -8.48
N LEU A 244 -19.90 -4.73 -8.74
CA LEU A 244 -20.00 -4.15 -10.08
C LEU A 244 -18.64 -3.63 -10.53
N LEU A 245 -17.96 -2.84 -9.69
CA LEU A 245 -16.61 -2.37 -9.97
C LEU A 245 -15.63 -3.54 -10.14
N ALA A 246 -15.69 -4.56 -9.29
CA ALA A 246 -14.77 -5.70 -9.34
C ALA A 246 -14.90 -6.52 -10.64
N ARG A 247 -16.07 -6.50 -11.30
CA ARG A 247 -16.26 -7.17 -12.59
C ARG A 247 -15.61 -6.42 -13.76
N GLU A 248 -15.46 -5.10 -13.65
CA GLU A 248 -14.87 -4.27 -14.71
C GLU A 248 -13.40 -3.94 -14.43
N SER A 249 -13.07 -3.59 -13.20
CA SER A 249 -11.74 -3.21 -12.75
C SER A 249 -11.53 -3.58 -11.29
N GLU A 250 -10.70 -4.60 -11.06
CA GLU A 250 -10.27 -4.97 -9.71
C GLU A 250 -9.49 -3.84 -9.03
N TYR A 251 -8.79 -2.99 -9.81
CA TYR A 251 -8.18 -1.76 -9.30
C TYR A 251 -9.22 -0.80 -8.71
N ALA A 252 -10.34 -0.61 -9.41
CA ALA A 252 -11.42 0.24 -8.94
C ALA A 252 -12.05 -0.31 -7.65
N ALA A 253 -12.35 -1.61 -7.63
CA ALA A 253 -12.89 -2.27 -6.45
C ALA A 253 -11.94 -2.20 -5.25
N TRP A 254 -10.64 -2.41 -5.47
CA TRP A 254 -9.62 -2.28 -4.43
C TRP A 254 -9.58 -0.86 -3.86
N THR A 255 -9.55 0.14 -4.74
CA THR A 255 -9.45 1.55 -4.34
C THR A 255 -10.71 1.98 -3.58
N LEU A 256 -11.89 1.46 -3.93
CA LEU A 256 -13.15 1.76 -3.24
C LEU A 256 -13.12 1.38 -1.75
N VAL A 257 -12.58 0.20 -1.41
CA VAL A 257 -12.59 -0.33 -0.03
C VAL A 257 -11.29 -0.07 0.74
N ASN A 258 -10.21 0.31 0.07
CA ASN A 258 -8.92 0.61 0.71
C ASN A 258 -8.56 2.11 0.70
N GLY A 259 -9.18 2.92 -0.16
CA GLY A 259 -8.91 4.35 -0.28
C GLY A 259 -7.43 4.62 -0.54
N TYR A 260 -6.87 5.53 0.26
CA TYR A 260 -5.47 5.95 0.17
C TYR A 260 -4.49 5.10 0.99
N ALA A 261 -4.89 3.91 1.45
CA ALA A 261 -3.97 3.01 2.14
C ALA A 261 -2.73 2.70 1.27
N VAL A 262 -1.58 2.49 1.92
CA VAL A 262 -0.37 1.98 1.26
C VAL A 262 -0.72 0.65 0.58
N ASN A 263 -0.59 0.58 -0.74
CA ASN A 263 -0.89 -0.62 -1.50
C ASN A 263 0.18 -1.70 -1.35
N HIS A 264 1.44 -1.29 -1.21
CA HIS A 264 2.54 -2.15 -0.82
C HIS A 264 3.75 -1.32 -0.37
N VAL A 265 4.59 -1.97 0.43
CA VAL A 265 5.97 -1.56 0.67
C VAL A 265 6.90 -2.49 -0.09
N THR A 266 8.08 -2.01 -0.45
CA THR A 266 9.04 -2.79 -1.25
C THR A 266 10.38 -2.91 -0.53
N ILE A 267 10.83 -4.13 -0.24
CA ILE A 267 12.18 -4.35 0.31
C ILE A 267 13.21 -4.14 -0.80
N SER A 268 14.19 -3.27 -0.55
CA SER A 268 15.37 -3.12 -1.40
C SER A 268 16.36 -4.26 -1.12
N THR A 269 16.29 -5.32 -1.91
CA THR A 269 17.09 -6.53 -1.65
C THR A 269 18.58 -6.22 -1.74
N HIS A 270 19.00 -5.42 -2.73
CA HIS A 270 20.42 -5.05 -2.94
C HIS A 270 21.05 -4.26 -1.78
N ARG A 271 20.27 -3.83 -0.78
CA ARG A 271 20.75 -3.17 0.43
C ARG A 271 20.92 -4.10 1.63
N LEU A 272 20.32 -5.30 1.59
CA LEU A 272 20.47 -6.33 2.61
C LEU A 272 21.95 -6.75 2.71
N LYS A 273 22.38 -7.15 3.91
CA LYS A 273 23.79 -7.50 4.21
C LYS A 273 24.05 -9.00 4.14
N SER A 274 23.02 -9.80 4.31
CA SER A 274 23.05 -11.26 4.25
C SER A 274 22.99 -11.78 2.81
N HIS A 275 22.96 -13.11 2.68
CA HIS A 275 22.75 -13.79 1.41
C HIS A 275 21.39 -13.48 0.75
N LEU A 276 20.44 -12.87 1.48
CA LEU A 276 19.14 -12.45 0.95
C LEU A 276 19.21 -11.23 0.02
N ARG A 277 20.42 -10.67 -0.18
CA ARG A 277 20.63 -9.51 -1.05
C ARG A 277 20.28 -9.76 -2.52
N ASP A 278 20.49 -11.00 -2.98
CA ASP A 278 20.05 -11.48 -4.29
C ASP A 278 18.55 -11.84 -4.23
N ILE A 279 17.76 -11.26 -5.14
CA ILE A 279 16.29 -11.40 -5.11
C ILE A 279 15.84 -12.85 -5.30
N LYS A 280 16.60 -13.68 -6.01
CA LYS A 280 16.26 -15.10 -6.19
C LYS A 280 16.42 -15.85 -4.87
N SER A 281 17.50 -15.58 -4.15
CA SER A 281 17.76 -16.12 -2.81
C SER A 281 16.70 -15.67 -1.82
N LEU A 282 16.29 -14.39 -1.87
CA LEU A 282 15.17 -13.89 -1.06
C LEU A 282 13.86 -14.61 -1.42
N ASN A 283 13.51 -14.73 -2.69
CA ASN A 283 12.28 -15.43 -3.12
C ASN A 283 12.23 -16.87 -2.60
N GLN A 284 13.34 -17.62 -2.73
CA GLN A 284 13.44 -18.97 -2.17
C GLN A 284 13.27 -18.99 -0.66
N PHE A 285 13.85 -18.02 0.05
CA PHE A 285 13.68 -17.88 1.49
C PHE A 285 12.21 -17.62 1.86
N ILE A 286 11.53 -16.73 1.16
CA ILE A 286 10.11 -16.41 1.38
C ILE A 286 9.22 -17.63 1.15
N GLU A 287 9.43 -18.36 0.05
CA GLU A 287 8.67 -19.58 -0.26
C GLU A 287 8.93 -20.70 0.75
N LYS A 288 10.19 -20.89 1.20
CA LYS A 288 10.53 -21.86 2.25
C LYS A 288 9.88 -21.57 3.59
N ASN A 289 9.59 -20.31 3.89
CA ASN A 289 8.84 -19.89 5.08
C ASN A 289 7.30 -19.97 4.87
N GLY A 290 6.83 -20.53 3.74
CA GLY A 290 5.43 -20.84 3.50
C GLY A 290 4.61 -19.70 2.88
N PHE A 291 5.24 -18.58 2.50
CA PHE A 291 4.56 -17.47 1.86
C PHE A 291 4.47 -17.67 0.35
N LYS A 292 3.34 -17.28 -0.24
CA LYS A 292 3.10 -17.40 -1.69
C LYS A 292 3.55 -16.15 -2.43
N LEU A 293 4.36 -16.34 -3.47
CA LEU A 293 4.68 -15.29 -4.43
C LEU A 293 3.62 -15.21 -5.55
N ASN A 294 3.40 -14.01 -6.07
CA ASN A 294 2.60 -13.78 -7.28
C ASN A 294 3.25 -14.54 -8.45
N SER A 295 2.48 -15.32 -9.20
CA SER A 295 2.98 -16.15 -10.31
C SER A 295 2.65 -15.61 -11.70
N GLU A 296 2.17 -14.37 -11.81
CA GLU A 296 2.03 -13.73 -13.12
C GLU A 296 3.40 -13.54 -13.78
N GLY A 297 3.59 -14.23 -14.91
CA GLY A 297 4.90 -14.37 -15.57
C GLY A 297 5.16 -15.78 -16.12
N GLY A 298 4.40 -16.78 -15.65
CA GLY A 298 4.41 -18.16 -16.16
C GLY A 298 5.31 -19.10 -15.35
N ILE A 299 5.09 -20.42 -15.49
CA ILE A 299 5.91 -21.49 -14.92
C ILE A 299 6.93 -21.91 -15.98
N THR A 300 8.22 -21.60 -15.80
CA THR A 300 9.29 -22.24 -16.55
C THR A 300 10.14 -23.05 -15.59
N ASN A 301 9.97 -24.38 -15.65
CA ASN A 301 10.87 -25.41 -15.12
C ASN A 301 11.37 -25.17 -13.68
N ASN A 302 10.54 -25.57 -12.71
CA ASN A 302 10.87 -25.90 -11.32
C ASN A 302 11.55 -24.86 -10.41
N PHE A 303 11.92 -23.65 -10.83
CA PHE A 303 12.20 -22.55 -9.89
C PHE A 303 12.09 -21.21 -10.63
N ILE A 304 11.37 -20.26 -10.03
CA ILE A 304 11.20 -18.84 -10.43
C ILE A 304 10.15 -18.62 -11.55
N SER A 305 8.90 -18.47 -11.10
CA SER A 305 7.74 -18.03 -11.91
C SER A 305 7.27 -16.60 -11.57
N SER A 306 7.79 -16.03 -10.47
CA SER A 306 7.30 -14.78 -9.86
C SER A 306 8.16 -13.55 -10.14
N LEU A 307 9.27 -13.71 -10.89
CA LEU A 307 10.26 -12.66 -11.09
C LEU A 307 9.97 -11.91 -12.39
N SER A 308 9.63 -10.64 -12.27
CA SER A 308 9.56 -9.69 -13.38
C SER A 308 10.92 -9.02 -13.56
N VAL A 309 11.40 -9.00 -14.80
CA VAL A 309 12.71 -8.43 -15.16
C VAL A 309 12.49 -7.40 -16.24
N SER A 310 13.01 -6.19 -16.04
CA SER A 310 12.95 -5.12 -17.03
C SER A 310 13.67 -5.50 -18.32
N PRO A 311 13.34 -4.89 -19.47
CA PRO A 311 14.00 -5.18 -20.75
C PRO A 311 15.52 -4.98 -20.74
N ASP A 312 16.02 -4.03 -19.95
CA ASP A 312 17.45 -3.79 -19.75
C ASP A 312 18.12 -4.81 -18.81
N GLY A 313 17.34 -5.66 -18.13
CA GLY A 313 17.81 -6.64 -17.17
C GLY A 313 18.25 -6.07 -15.82
N LEU A 314 18.06 -4.76 -15.58
CA LEU A 314 18.64 -4.06 -14.43
C LEU A 314 17.67 -3.79 -13.28
N LEU A 315 16.37 -4.03 -13.48
CA LEU A 315 15.34 -3.97 -12.45
C LEU A 315 14.63 -5.31 -12.37
N LEU A 316 14.84 -6.01 -11.25
CA LEU A 316 14.22 -7.28 -10.95
C LEU A 316 13.21 -7.08 -9.82
N GLN A 317 12.01 -7.61 -9.97
CA GLN A 317 10.92 -7.43 -9.02
C GLN A 317 10.15 -8.72 -8.81
N SER A 318 9.71 -8.96 -7.59
CA SER A 318 8.77 -10.03 -7.23
C SER A 318 7.88 -9.53 -6.10
N SER A 319 6.73 -10.14 -5.91
CA SER A 319 5.80 -9.75 -4.83
C SER A 319 5.07 -10.96 -4.27
N THR A 320 4.52 -10.81 -3.06
CA THR A 320 3.57 -11.78 -2.53
C THR A 320 2.21 -11.65 -3.20
N VAL A 321 1.39 -12.68 -3.07
CA VAL A 321 -0.06 -12.50 -3.20
C VAL A 321 -0.55 -11.61 -2.06
N ALA A 322 -1.54 -10.75 -2.31
CA ALA A 322 -2.11 -9.86 -1.30
C ALA A 322 -2.83 -10.63 -0.19
N ASP A 323 -2.79 -10.08 1.02
CA ASP A 323 -3.69 -10.52 2.09
C ASP A 323 -5.14 -10.14 1.76
N SER A 324 -6.10 -10.80 2.42
CA SER A 324 -7.51 -10.41 2.38
C SER A 324 -8.02 -10.12 3.78
N VAL A 325 -8.95 -9.18 3.91
CA VAL A 325 -9.54 -8.80 5.20
C VAL A 325 -11.06 -8.89 5.12
N SER A 326 -11.70 -9.19 6.25
CA SER A 326 -13.15 -9.09 6.39
C SER A 326 -13.59 -7.63 6.38
N PHE A 327 -14.46 -7.26 5.44
CA PHE A 327 -14.99 -5.91 5.29
C PHE A 327 -16.51 -5.90 5.40
N SER A 328 -17.04 -5.15 6.37
CA SER A 328 -18.48 -4.93 6.53
C SER A 328 -18.92 -3.68 5.75
N PHE A 329 -19.70 -3.92 4.69
CA PHE A 329 -20.30 -2.94 3.78
C PHE A 329 -21.46 -2.19 4.46
N SER A 330 -21.92 -1.08 3.86
CA SER A 330 -22.96 -0.23 4.43
C SER A 330 -24.37 -0.84 4.41
N ASP A 331 -24.60 -1.83 3.56
CA ASP A 331 -25.82 -2.65 3.49
C ASP A 331 -25.83 -3.82 4.49
N GLY A 332 -24.84 -3.91 5.38
CA GLY A 332 -24.73 -4.94 6.41
C GLY A 332 -24.11 -6.26 5.92
N VAL A 333 -23.79 -6.37 4.62
CA VAL A 333 -23.05 -7.53 4.09
C VAL A 333 -21.61 -7.48 4.59
N THR A 334 -21.05 -8.62 4.98
CA THR A 334 -19.63 -8.74 5.35
C THR A 334 -18.98 -9.79 4.46
N GLU A 335 -17.93 -9.38 3.74
CA GLU A 335 -17.24 -10.22 2.75
C GLU A 335 -15.73 -10.03 2.83
N SER A 336 -15.00 -11.00 2.28
CA SER A 336 -13.54 -10.91 2.17
C SER A 336 -13.14 -10.03 0.99
N VAL A 337 -12.33 -9.01 1.24
CA VAL A 337 -11.83 -8.09 0.20
C VAL A 337 -10.29 -8.08 0.16
N PRO A 338 -9.67 -7.86 -1.02
CA PRO A 338 -8.23 -7.75 -1.12
C PRO A 338 -7.71 -6.55 -0.31
N CYS A 339 -6.63 -6.79 0.42
CA CYS A 339 -5.83 -5.78 1.09
C CYS A 339 -4.55 -5.53 0.29
N SER A 340 -3.41 -5.44 0.95
CA SER A 340 -2.14 -5.09 0.36
C SER A 340 -1.23 -6.32 0.26
N TYR A 341 -0.12 -6.17 -0.45
CA TYR A 341 0.95 -7.17 -0.53
C TYR A 341 2.29 -6.53 -0.17
N ILE A 342 3.35 -7.31 -0.12
CA ILE A 342 4.74 -6.81 -0.02
C ILE A 342 5.49 -7.15 -1.31
N GLU A 343 6.32 -6.23 -1.77
CA GLU A 343 7.18 -6.41 -2.94
C GLU A 343 8.66 -6.50 -2.53
N PHE A 344 9.47 -7.07 -3.41
CA PHE A 344 10.91 -7.16 -3.33
C PHE A 344 11.50 -6.63 -4.64
N ALA A 345 12.49 -5.75 -4.56
CA ALA A 345 13.14 -5.17 -5.73
C ALA A 345 14.67 -5.20 -5.61
N GLU A 346 15.31 -5.62 -6.69
CA GLU A 346 16.76 -5.54 -6.88
C GLU A 346 17.08 -4.61 -8.04
N ARG A 347 17.87 -3.56 -7.75
CA ARG A 347 18.36 -2.61 -8.75
C ARG A 347 19.83 -2.90 -9.03
N LEU A 348 20.14 -3.35 -10.24
CA LEU A 348 21.51 -3.65 -10.65
C LEU A 348 22.28 -2.38 -11.00
N ILE A 349 23.61 -2.51 -10.98
CA ILE A 349 24.56 -1.43 -11.29
C ILE A 349 24.44 -1.08 -12.78
N LEU A 350 24.40 0.22 -13.08
CA LEU A 350 24.36 0.69 -14.46
C LEU A 350 25.66 0.33 -15.20
N PRO A 351 25.62 0.06 -16.51
CA PRO A 351 26.79 -0.40 -17.27
C PRO A 351 28.04 0.49 -17.13
N GLN A 352 27.87 1.81 -17.07
CA GLN A 352 28.96 2.78 -16.92
C GLN A 352 29.68 2.73 -15.56
N PHE A 353 29.11 2.02 -14.58
CA PHE A 353 29.66 1.86 -13.23
C PHE A 353 30.05 0.42 -12.90
N LYS A 354 30.06 -0.48 -13.89
CA LYS A 354 30.28 -1.92 -13.70
C LYS A 354 31.61 -2.26 -13.02
N ASP A 355 32.64 -1.46 -13.29
CA ASP A 355 33.99 -1.68 -12.74
C ASP A 355 34.21 -1.00 -11.39
N LEU A 356 33.19 -0.32 -10.82
CA LEU A 356 33.31 0.25 -9.48
C LEU A 356 33.45 -0.87 -8.43
N PRO A 357 34.41 -0.75 -7.50
CA PRO A 357 34.47 -1.65 -6.35
C PRO A 357 33.14 -1.67 -5.62
N GLU A 358 32.66 -2.85 -5.23
CA GLU A 358 31.34 -3.00 -4.62
C GLU A 358 31.11 -2.09 -3.39
N LYS A 359 32.15 -1.85 -2.61
CA LYS A 359 32.14 -0.96 -1.44
C LYS A 359 31.90 0.51 -1.78
N GLU A 360 32.14 0.92 -3.02
CA GLU A 360 31.95 2.28 -3.52
C GLU A 360 30.62 2.45 -4.26
N VAL A 361 29.88 1.36 -4.49
CA VAL A 361 28.58 1.39 -5.17
C VAL A 361 27.55 2.06 -4.28
N LYS A 362 26.98 3.17 -4.77
CA LYS A 362 25.90 3.92 -4.15
C LYS A 362 24.60 3.72 -4.91
N GLU A 363 23.47 4.13 -4.33
CA GLU A 363 22.15 3.98 -4.95
C GLU A 363 22.06 4.60 -6.35
N PHE A 364 22.65 5.78 -6.55
CA PHE A 364 22.63 6.47 -7.84
C PHE A 364 23.50 5.79 -8.92
N HIS A 365 24.34 4.81 -8.55
CA HIS A 365 25.04 3.97 -9.53
C HIS A 365 24.16 2.81 -10.05
N ARG A 366 22.93 2.65 -9.53
CA ARG A 366 22.01 1.57 -9.88
C ARG A 366 20.87 2.07 -10.77
N ARG A 367 20.17 1.15 -11.45
CA ARG A 367 18.98 1.46 -12.26
C ARG A 367 17.89 2.10 -11.42
N ASP A 368 17.66 3.39 -11.65
CA ASP A 368 16.60 4.17 -11.01
C ASP A 368 15.28 4.09 -11.79
N GLY A 369 14.15 4.50 -11.20
CA GLY A 369 12.84 4.51 -11.85
C GLY A 369 12.13 3.16 -11.88
N PHE A 370 11.11 3.06 -12.73
CA PHE A 370 10.20 1.90 -12.83
C PHE A 370 10.14 1.37 -14.26
N GLU A 371 9.47 0.23 -14.46
CA GLU A 371 9.29 -0.37 -15.78
C GLU A 371 7.83 -0.82 -15.99
N VAL A 372 7.21 -0.39 -17.09
CA VAL A 372 5.79 -0.65 -17.38
C VAL A 372 5.49 -2.14 -17.39
N GLY A 373 6.31 -2.94 -18.09
CA GLY A 373 6.08 -4.39 -18.21
C GLY A 373 6.16 -5.14 -16.88
N ASN A 374 6.99 -4.66 -15.94
CA ASN A 374 7.05 -5.23 -14.59
C ASN A 374 5.84 -4.79 -13.76
N ALA A 375 5.56 -3.48 -13.75
CA ALA A 375 4.46 -2.92 -12.97
C ALA A 375 3.10 -3.51 -13.37
N ASP A 376 2.89 -3.77 -14.66
CA ASP A 376 1.65 -4.36 -15.18
C ASP A 376 1.33 -5.72 -14.53
N LYS A 377 2.35 -6.58 -14.37
CA LYS A 377 2.24 -7.90 -13.71
C LYS A 377 2.09 -7.79 -12.19
N ILE A 378 2.70 -6.78 -11.59
CA ILE A 378 2.66 -6.55 -10.14
C ILE A 378 1.29 -6.03 -9.68
N PHE A 379 0.57 -5.28 -10.53
CA PHE A 379 -0.81 -4.86 -10.23
C PHE A 379 -1.74 -6.05 -9.91
N GLU A 380 -1.46 -7.21 -10.50
CA GLU A 380 -2.25 -8.43 -10.39
C GLU A 380 -2.01 -9.18 -9.08
N SER A 381 -1.11 -8.73 -8.21
CA SER A 381 -0.94 -9.29 -6.85
C SER A 381 -2.20 -9.15 -5.98
N THR A 382 -3.11 -8.23 -6.34
CA THR A 382 -4.43 -8.07 -5.69
C THR A 382 -5.56 -8.78 -6.44
N SER A 383 -5.27 -9.53 -7.50
CA SER A 383 -6.31 -10.09 -8.37
C SER A 383 -7.00 -11.29 -7.76
N LYS A 384 -8.28 -11.47 -8.11
CA LYS A 384 -9.04 -12.64 -7.66
C LYS A 384 -8.40 -13.95 -8.12
N GLY A 385 -7.79 -13.94 -9.32
CA GLY A 385 -7.05 -15.09 -9.85
C GLY A 385 -5.90 -15.53 -8.95
N GLN A 386 -5.10 -14.57 -8.45
CA GLN A 386 -4.02 -14.87 -7.51
C GLN A 386 -4.55 -15.31 -6.14
N LEU A 387 -5.57 -14.63 -5.61
CA LEU A 387 -6.12 -14.88 -4.27
C LEU A 387 -6.80 -16.24 -4.12
N THR A 388 -7.43 -16.75 -5.20
CA THR A 388 -8.19 -18.00 -5.16
C THR A 388 -7.37 -19.25 -5.52
N ARG A 389 -6.09 -19.08 -5.85
CA ARG A 389 -5.20 -20.18 -6.22
C ARG A 389 -4.93 -21.09 -5.02
N LYS A 390 -5.52 -22.30 -5.05
CA LYS A 390 -5.27 -23.36 -4.07
C LYS A 390 -3.79 -23.74 -4.07
N ALA A 391 -3.24 -24.02 -2.89
CA ALA A 391 -1.91 -24.64 -2.80
C ALA A 391 -1.99 -26.01 -3.50
N GLY A 392 -1.17 -26.20 -4.52
CA GLY A 392 -0.96 -27.50 -5.16
C GLY A 392 -0.14 -28.40 -4.25
#